data_AF-X0SLX4-F1
#
_entry.id   AF-X0SLX4-F1
#
_cell.length_a   1.000
_cell.length_b   1.000
_cell.length_c   1.000
_cell.angle_alpha   90.00
_cell.angle_beta   90.00
_cell.angle_gamma   90.00
#
_symmetry.space_group_name_H-M   'P 1'
#
loop_
_entity.id
_entity.type
_entity.pdbx_description
1 polymer ?
#
loop_
_entity_poly.entity_id
_entity_poly.type
_entity_poly.pdbx_seq_one_letter_code
_entity_poly.pdbx_strand_id
1 'polypeptide(L)'
;MSVKKLNLEKALERERCEPKLKGRQTTRLPMENTDWEKVNNSQSYEVRLKTKSEVENIKPDVKNVELGMTQDEVIKVAGKPRYIIEWYTGNLKYNYRNSWVVMENGAVTCLVRSKDFEEYWGRSDYERENPKAIIK
;
A
#
# COMPACT_ATOMS: atom_id res chain seq x y z
N MET A 1 -40.86 -24.40 7.07
CA MET A 1 -40.12 -23.11 7.01
C MET A 1 -39.82 -22.67 8.44
N SER A 2 -38.54 -22.61 8.84
CA SER A 2 -38.15 -22.20 10.19
C SER A 2 -37.12 -21.08 10.09
N VAL A 3 -37.53 -19.88 10.50
CA VAL A 3 -36.72 -18.66 10.45
C VAL A 3 -35.74 -18.71 11.61
N LYS A 4 -34.44 -18.85 11.32
CA LYS A 4 -33.39 -18.74 12.34
C LYS A 4 -33.30 -17.28 12.79
N LYS A 5 -33.88 -16.96 13.95
CA LYS A 5 -33.66 -15.68 14.63
C LYS A 5 -32.19 -15.58 15.04
N LEU A 6 -31.53 -14.51 14.59
CA LEU A 6 -30.16 -14.18 14.99
C LEU A 6 -30.20 -13.71 16.45
N ASN A 7 -29.55 -14.47 17.34
CA ASN A 7 -29.43 -14.10 18.76
C ASN A 7 -28.47 -12.91 18.90
N LEU A 8 -29.02 -11.72 19.10
CA LEU A 8 -28.31 -10.44 19.16
C LEU A 8 -27.27 -10.39 20.30
N GLU A 9 -27.49 -11.14 21.38
CA GLU A 9 -26.58 -11.21 22.54
C GLU A 9 -25.22 -11.83 22.20
N LYS A 10 -25.19 -12.82 21.29
CA LYS A 10 -23.92 -13.45 20.84
C LYS A 10 -23.07 -12.55 19.95
N ALA A 11 -23.64 -11.51 19.36
CA ALA A 11 -22.89 -10.54 18.55
C ALA A 11 -22.20 -9.48 19.43
N LEU A 12 -22.86 -9.03 20.50
CA LEU A 12 -22.33 -8.08 21.48
C LEU A 12 -21.17 -8.63 22.32
N GLU A 13 -21.12 -9.95 22.54
CA GLU A 13 -20.02 -10.60 23.26
C GLU A 13 -18.70 -10.66 22.47
N ARG A 14 -18.76 -10.66 21.13
CA ARG A 14 -17.54 -10.63 20.29
C ARG A 14 -16.87 -9.26 20.25
N GLU A 15 -17.65 -8.18 20.34
CA GLU A 15 -17.15 -6.79 20.40
C GLU A 15 -16.47 -6.47 21.74
N ARG A 16 -16.81 -7.19 22.84
CA ARG A 16 -16.19 -6.95 24.17
C ARG A 16 -14.84 -7.65 24.38
N CYS A 17 -14.32 -8.35 23.38
CA CYS A 17 -13.00 -8.97 23.39
C CYS A 17 -11.97 -8.17 22.58
N GLU A 18 -11.92 -6.86 22.78
CA GLU A 18 -10.74 -6.07 22.45
C GLU A 18 -9.72 -6.15 23.61
N PRO A 19 -8.41 -6.32 23.32
CA PRO A 19 -7.39 -6.33 24.36
C PRO A 19 -7.27 -4.93 24.99
N LYS A 20 -7.66 -4.82 26.26
CA LYS A 20 -7.50 -3.60 27.06
C LYS A 20 -6.02 -3.29 27.26
N LEU A 21 -5.53 -2.21 26.66
CA LEU A 21 -4.26 -1.60 27.05
C LEU A 21 -4.40 -1.06 28.49
N LYS A 22 -3.85 -1.82 29.45
CA LYS A 22 -3.80 -1.40 30.86
C LYS A 22 -2.75 -0.32 31.03
N GLY A 23 -3.19 0.90 31.33
CA GLY A 23 -2.33 1.95 31.87
C GLY A 23 -1.68 1.49 33.17
N ARG A 24 -0.35 1.59 33.26
CA ARG A 24 0.40 1.32 34.49
C ARG A 24 0.83 2.64 35.10
N GLN A 25 0.24 2.99 36.24
CA GLN A 25 0.75 3.99 37.15
C GLN A 25 2.15 3.55 37.62
N THR A 26 3.14 4.43 37.50
CA THR A 26 4.47 4.18 38.04
C THR A 26 4.69 5.07 39.25
N THR A 27 4.66 4.43 40.41
CA THR A 27 5.14 4.94 41.70
C THR A 27 6.61 5.37 41.58
N ARG A 28 6.94 6.56 42.09
CA ARG A 28 8.32 7.10 42.14
C ARG A 28 9.20 6.27 43.09
N LEU A 29 10.38 5.87 42.63
CA LEU A 29 11.60 5.53 43.40
C LEU A 29 12.83 5.70 42.46
N PRO A 30 14.04 5.99 43.00
CA PRO A 30 14.76 7.25 42.84
C PRO A 30 15.68 7.32 41.62
N MET A 31 16.05 8.56 41.28
CA MET A 31 17.15 8.93 40.37
C MET A 31 18.43 8.16 40.73
N GLU A 32 18.94 7.39 39.77
CA GLU A 32 20.34 7.02 39.71
C GLU A 32 20.89 7.54 38.38
N ASN A 33 21.87 8.43 38.47
CA ASN A 33 22.50 9.08 37.34
C ASN A 33 23.29 8.05 36.55
N THR A 34 22.98 7.87 35.27
CA THR A 34 23.94 7.26 34.36
C THR A 34 23.85 7.99 33.02
N ASP A 35 24.90 8.74 32.77
CA ASP A 35 25.15 9.53 31.58
C ASP A 35 25.06 8.66 30.32
N TRP A 36 23.93 8.72 29.64
CA TRP A 36 23.85 8.42 28.22
C TRP A 36 24.02 9.72 27.44
N GLU A 37 25.27 10.20 27.45
CA GLU A 37 25.71 11.09 26.40
C GLU A 37 25.49 10.42 25.03
N LYS A 38 24.79 11.16 24.15
CA LYS A 38 24.92 11.13 22.69
C LYS A 38 24.50 9.83 21.98
N VAL A 39 23.23 9.78 21.59
CA VAL A 39 22.87 9.51 20.18
C VAL A 39 21.78 10.49 19.77
N ASN A 40 22.18 11.75 19.54
CA ASN A 40 21.41 12.65 18.69
C ASN A 40 21.58 12.18 17.23
N ASN A 41 20.82 11.17 16.83
CA ASN A 41 20.50 10.95 15.42
C ASN A 41 18.98 10.83 15.26
N SER A 42 18.25 11.86 15.69
CA SER A 42 16.94 12.13 15.12
C SER A 42 17.17 12.61 13.69
N GLN A 43 17.33 11.66 12.78
CA GLN A 43 17.37 11.94 11.36
C GLN A 43 15.95 12.34 10.97
N SER A 44 15.67 13.64 11.08
CA SER A 44 14.40 14.22 10.65
C SER A 44 14.25 13.95 9.15
N TYR A 45 13.32 13.08 8.78
CA TYR A 45 12.90 12.99 7.40
C TYR A 45 12.01 14.21 7.12
N GLU A 46 12.51 15.16 6.35
CA GLU A 46 11.65 16.20 5.80
C GLU A 46 10.67 15.56 4.81
N VAL A 47 9.41 15.42 5.20
CA VAL A 47 8.34 15.13 4.25
C VAL A 47 8.06 16.41 3.47
N ARG A 48 8.77 16.56 2.34
CA ARG A 48 8.49 17.62 1.37
C ARG A 48 7.20 17.28 0.62
N LEU A 49 6.07 17.76 1.13
CA LEU A 49 4.84 17.85 0.34
C LEU A 49 5.09 18.86 -0.77
N LYS A 50 5.41 18.38 -1.98
CA LYS A 50 5.44 19.22 -3.17
C LYS A 50 4.01 19.63 -3.49
N THR A 51 3.64 20.85 -3.12
CA THR A 51 2.45 21.51 -3.63
C THR A 51 2.54 21.50 -5.16
N LYS A 52 1.60 20.83 -5.83
CA LYS A 52 1.52 20.67 -7.29
C LYS A 52 1.09 22.00 -7.94
N SER A 53 1.82 23.07 -7.72
CA SER A 53 1.65 24.34 -8.44
C SER A 53 2.51 24.33 -9.69
N GLU A 54 2.07 23.52 -10.67
CA GLU A 54 2.39 23.59 -12.11
C GLU A 54 1.88 22.27 -12.69
N VAL A 55 0.59 22.22 -13.01
CA VAL A 55 0.09 21.25 -13.97
C VAL A 55 0.60 21.72 -15.33
N GLU A 56 1.89 21.53 -15.58
CA GLU A 56 2.36 21.36 -16.95
C GLU A 56 1.44 20.30 -17.56
N ASN A 57 0.97 20.53 -18.79
CA ASN A 57 0.19 19.57 -19.56
C ASN A 57 1.09 18.36 -19.91
N ILE A 58 1.52 17.61 -18.90
CA ILE A 58 2.28 16.38 -19.03
C ILE A 58 1.31 15.42 -19.71
N LYS A 59 1.66 15.00 -20.92
CA LYS A 59 0.87 14.01 -21.65
C LYS A 59 0.74 12.76 -20.78
N PRO A 60 -0.47 12.18 -20.68
CA PRO A 60 -0.67 10.97 -19.91
C PRO A 60 0.21 9.86 -20.50
N ASP A 61 1.16 9.37 -19.70
CA ASP A 61 2.11 8.33 -20.09
C ASP A 61 2.41 7.43 -18.88
N VAL A 62 2.58 6.15 -19.15
CA VAL A 62 2.89 5.13 -18.14
C VAL A 62 4.24 5.37 -17.50
N LYS A 63 5.15 6.06 -18.19
CA LYS A 63 6.47 6.44 -17.67
C LYS A 63 6.39 7.32 -16.42
N ASN A 64 5.28 8.05 -16.26
CA ASN A 64 5.02 8.93 -15.12
C ASN A 64 4.48 8.16 -13.90
N VAL A 65 4.17 6.87 -14.04
CA VAL A 65 3.78 6.01 -12.92
C VAL A 65 5.02 5.66 -12.11
N GLU A 66 4.90 5.80 -10.80
CA GLU A 66 5.91 5.43 -9.82
C GLU A 66 5.35 4.40 -8.84
N LEU A 67 6.28 3.70 -8.17
CA LEU A 67 5.93 2.76 -7.11
C LEU A 67 5.24 3.47 -5.94
N GLY A 68 4.28 2.78 -5.31
CA GLY A 68 3.51 3.31 -4.18
C GLY A 68 2.36 4.25 -4.55
N MET A 69 2.22 4.61 -5.84
CA MET A 69 1.06 5.39 -6.28
C MET A 69 -0.25 4.64 -6.04
N THR A 70 -1.28 5.39 -5.67
CA THR A 70 -2.66 4.90 -5.57
C THR A 70 -3.30 4.80 -6.96
N GLN A 71 -4.41 4.06 -7.06
CA GLN A 71 -5.20 3.94 -8.27
C GLN A 71 -5.57 5.31 -8.90
N ASP A 72 -6.02 6.26 -8.09
CA ASP A 72 -6.45 7.58 -8.59
C ASP A 72 -5.27 8.39 -9.14
N GLU A 73 -4.11 8.26 -8.50
CA GLU A 73 -2.88 8.90 -8.96
C GLU A 73 -2.42 8.32 -10.29
N VAL A 74 -2.46 6.98 -10.43
CA VAL A 74 -2.12 6.28 -11.69
C VAL A 74 -3.04 6.75 -12.81
N ILE A 75 -4.35 6.82 -12.58
CA ILE A 75 -5.32 7.27 -13.59
C ILE A 75 -5.07 8.74 -13.97
N LYS A 76 -4.67 9.57 -13.01
CA LYS A 76 -4.35 10.99 -13.25
C LYS A 76 -3.07 11.18 -14.09
N VAL A 77 -2.06 10.32 -13.90
CA VAL A 77 -0.75 10.48 -14.60
C VAL A 77 -0.63 9.68 -15.90
N ALA A 78 -1.28 8.52 -15.99
CA ALA A 78 -1.22 7.62 -17.15
C ALA A 78 -2.53 7.58 -17.96
N GLY A 79 -3.61 8.20 -17.45
CA GLY A 79 -4.93 8.17 -18.06
C GLY A 79 -5.69 6.88 -17.76
N LYS A 80 -6.81 6.69 -18.46
CA LYS A 80 -7.67 5.51 -18.30
C LYS A 80 -6.97 4.25 -18.85
N PRO A 81 -6.89 3.15 -18.07
CA PRO A 81 -6.34 1.90 -18.57
C PRO A 81 -7.23 1.30 -19.66
N ARG A 82 -6.65 0.51 -20.55
CA ARG A 82 -7.37 -0.22 -21.61
C ARG A 82 -8.12 -1.42 -21.07
N TYR A 83 -7.47 -2.13 -20.16
CA TYR A 83 -8.02 -3.30 -19.48
C TYR A 83 -7.63 -3.26 -18.02
N ILE A 84 -8.53 -3.76 -17.18
CA ILE A 84 -8.36 -3.90 -15.74
C ILE A 84 -8.61 -5.37 -15.41
N ILE A 85 -7.67 -5.98 -14.71
CA ILE A 85 -7.83 -7.30 -14.11
C ILE A 85 -7.86 -7.10 -12.61
N GLU A 86 -8.91 -7.59 -11.96
CA GLU A 86 -9.09 -7.53 -10.52
C GLU A 86 -9.19 -8.96 -9.98
N TRP A 87 -8.33 -9.28 -9.01
CA TRP A 87 -8.32 -10.55 -8.32
C TRP A 87 -9.09 -10.46 -7.01
N TYR A 88 -9.64 -11.59 -6.56
CA TYR A 88 -10.35 -11.68 -5.27
C TYR A 88 -9.47 -11.32 -4.06
N THR A 89 -8.15 -11.30 -4.22
CA THR A 89 -7.16 -10.89 -3.20
C THR A 89 -6.98 -9.37 -3.10
N GLY A 90 -7.69 -8.57 -3.90
CA GLY A 90 -7.52 -7.11 -3.95
C GLY A 90 -6.32 -6.66 -4.80
N ASN A 91 -5.78 -7.55 -5.64
CA ASN A 91 -4.73 -7.21 -6.59
C ASN A 91 -5.33 -6.70 -7.89
N LEU A 92 -4.88 -5.54 -8.33
CA LEU A 92 -5.37 -4.84 -9.52
C LEU A 92 -4.24 -4.72 -10.54
N LYS A 93 -4.53 -5.01 -11.81
CA LYS A 93 -3.56 -4.96 -12.90
C LYS A 93 -4.11 -4.15 -14.05
N TYR A 94 -3.40 -3.09 -14.44
CA TYR A 94 -3.84 -2.15 -15.48
C TYR A 94 -3.02 -2.28 -16.75
N ASN A 95 -3.69 -2.49 -17.87
CA ASN A 95 -3.05 -2.54 -19.18
C ASN A 95 -3.01 -1.15 -19.84
N TYR A 96 -1.81 -0.74 -20.22
CA TYR A 96 -1.57 0.47 -21.01
C TYR A 96 -0.85 0.16 -22.32
N ARG A 97 -1.30 -0.88 -23.03
CA ARG A 97 -0.76 -1.38 -24.31
C ARG A 97 0.60 -2.04 -24.20
N ASN A 98 1.66 -1.28 -23.89
CA ASN A 98 3.04 -1.78 -23.89
C ASN A 98 3.53 -2.20 -22.51
N SER A 99 2.82 -1.78 -21.46
CA SER A 99 3.14 -2.09 -20.08
C SER A 99 1.88 -2.40 -19.28
N TRP A 100 2.09 -3.18 -18.23
CA TRP A 100 1.13 -3.43 -17.17
C TRP A 100 1.60 -2.77 -15.88
N VAL A 101 0.67 -2.13 -15.19
CA VAL A 101 0.88 -1.63 -13.84
C VAL A 101 0.27 -2.66 -12.90
N VAL A 102 1.08 -3.26 -12.04
CA VAL A 102 0.64 -4.21 -11.03
C VAL A 102 0.48 -3.46 -9.72
N MET A 103 -0.69 -3.59 -9.12
CA MET A 103 -1.03 -2.99 -7.83
C MET A 103 -1.45 -4.10 -6.86
N GLU A 104 -0.94 -4.01 -5.65
CA GLU A 104 -1.27 -4.92 -4.56
C GLU A 104 -1.58 -4.05 -3.33
N ASN A 105 -2.62 -4.41 -2.57
CA ASN A 105 -3.07 -3.65 -1.41
C ASN A 105 -3.34 -2.15 -1.71
N GLY A 106 -3.81 -1.84 -2.92
CA GLY A 106 -4.18 -0.48 -3.32
C GLY A 106 -3.03 0.44 -3.75
N ALA A 107 -1.80 -0.08 -3.84
CA ALA A 107 -0.64 0.68 -4.28
C ALA A 107 0.12 -0.02 -5.42
N VAL A 108 0.76 0.75 -6.30
CA VAL A 108 1.62 0.22 -7.38
C VAL A 108 2.83 -0.48 -6.78
N THR A 109 2.99 -1.77 -7.09
CA THR A 109 4.11 -2.60 -6.61
C THR A 109 5.19 -2.80 -7.66
N CYS A 110 4.81 -2.95 -8.93
CA CYS A 110 5.76 -3.01 -10.04
C CYS A 110 5.11 -2.66 -11.38
N LEU A 111 5.96 -2.29 -12.34
CA LEU A 111 5.58 -2.14 -13.74
C LEU A 111 6.20 -3.27 -14.56
N VAL A 112 5.41 -3.90 -15.41
CA VAL A 112 5.83 -5.07 -16.21
C VAL A 112 5.64 -4.78 -17.69
N ARG A 113 6.54 -5.27 -18.56
CA ARG A 113 6.34 -5.19 -20.00
C ARG A 113 5.20 -6.10 -20.44
N SER A 114 4.35 -5.66 -21.37
CA SER A 114 3.22 -6.47 -21.87
C SER A 114 3.61 -7.81 -22.49
N LYS A 115 4.84 -7.95 -22.99
CA LYS A 115 5.33 -9.21 -23.57
C LYS A 115 5.60 -10.29 -22.53
N ASP A 116 5.93 -9.86 -21.31
CA ASP A 116 6.36 -10.72 -20.21
C ASP A 116 5.28 -10.79 -19.11
N PHE A 117 4.07 -10.32 -19.40
CA PHE A 117 2.99 -10.23 -18.43
C PHE A 117 2.33 -11.59 -18.21
N GLU A 118 2.27 -11.98 -16.94
CA GLU A 118 1.57 -13.13 -16.43
C GLU A 118 0.42 -12.73 -15.52
N GLU A 119 -0.76 -13.28 -15.81
CA GLU A 119 -2.03 -12.85 -15.22
C GLU A 119 -2.09 -13.11 -13.72
N TYR A 120 -1.52 -14.23 -13.26
CA TYR A 120 -1.57 -14.69 -11.87
C TYR A 120 -0.41 -14.18 -11.02
N TRP A 121 0.61 -13.58 -11.64
CA TRP A 121 1.84 -13.23 -10.94
C TRP A 121 1.71 -11.89 -10.21
N GLY A 122 2.13 -11.88 -8.95
CA GLY A 122 2.38 -10.66 -8.19
C GLY A 122 3.83 -10.20 -8.33
N ARG A 123 4.19 -9.11 -7.64
CA ARG A 123 5.57 -8.59 -7.64
C ARG A 123 6.59 -9.67 -7.25
N SER A 124 6.31 -10.40 -6.18
CA SER A 124 7.20 -11.44 -5.67
C SER A 124 7.42 -12.59 -6.67
N ASP A 125 6.43 -12.89 -7.51
CA ASP A 125 6.56 -13.92 -8.54
C ASP A 125 7.44 -13.42 -9.68
N TYR A 126 7.27 -12.17 -10.12
CA TYR A 126 8.17 -11.57 -11.10
C TYR A 126 9.61 -11.49 -10.58
N GLU A 127 9.82 -11.09 -9.33
CA GLU A 127 11.16 -11.03 -8.75
C GLU A 127 11.85 -12.41 -8.71
N ARG A 128 11.09 -13.48 -8.49
CA ARG A 128 11.60 -14.85 -8.41
C ARG A 128 11.82 -15.49 -9.78
N GLU A 129 10.81 -15.43 -10.65
CA GLU A 129 10.76 -16.22 -11.89
C GLU A 129 11.27 -15.42 -13.11
N ASN A 130 11.01 -14.12 -13.18
CA ASN A 130 11.41 -13.28 -14.31
C ASN A 130 11.69 -11.82 -13.91
N PRO A 131 12.77 -11.55 -13.16
CA PRO A 131 13.06 -10.21 -12.65
C PRO A 131 13.33 -9.21 -13.79
N LYS A 132 13.74 -9.70 -14.97
CA LYS A 132 13.96 -8.88 -16.16
C LYS A 132 12.68 -8.27 -16.71
N ALA A 133 11.51 -8.84 -16.42
CA ALA A 133 10.20 -8.35 -16.88
C ALA A 133 9.82 -7.01 -16.25
N ILE A 134 10.34 -6.75 -15.04
CA ILE A 134 10.07 -5.54 -14.26
C ILE A 134 10.81 -4.35 -14.90
N ILE A 135 10.06 -3.27 -15.14
CA ILE A 135 10.53 -1.99 -15.66
C ILE A 135 10.90 -1.07 -14.49
N LYS A 136 10.07 -1.08 -13.45
CA LYS A 136 10.21 -0.30 -12.22
C LYS A 136 9.60 -1.10 -11.06
#